data_AF-A0A1F9E4L8-F1
#
_entry.id   AF-A0A1F9E4L8-F1
#
_cell.length_a   1.000
_cell.length_b   1.000
_cell.length_c   1.000
_cell.angle_alpha   90.00
_cell.angle_beta   90.00
_cell.angle_gamma   90.00
#
_symmetry.space_group_name_H-M   'P 1'
#
loop_
_entity.id
_entity.type
_entity.pdbx_description
1 polymer ?
#
loop_
_entity_poly.entity_id
_entity_poly.type
_entity_poly.pdbx_seq_one_letter_code
_entity_poly.pdbx_strand_id
1 'polypeptide(L)'
;MKSSVKTMPMFKIKFKDDYEKEVYTVYCQTQDLDLGGHPYFVTVKKLIDSSVHSPIIEINNKEKKRFRDTKSLLIPIQNIVLIEQVADEKSRIVEVKVPLSPFVKTTRSP
;
A
#
# COMPACT_ATOMS: atom_id res chain seq x y z
N MET A 1 -27.26 26.77 -1.34
CA MET A 1 -26.49 25.92 -0.41
C MET A 1 -25.14 25.61 -1.03
N LYS A 2 -24.03 26.13 -0.50
CA LYS A 2 -22.69 25.74 -0.94
C LYS A 2 -22.34 24.43 -0.24
N SER A 3 -22.34 23.30 -0.95
CA SER A 3 -21.81 22.06 -0.39
C SER A 3 -20.32 22.24 -0.17
N SER A 4 -19.90 22.41 1.08
CA SER A 4 -18.50 22.32 1.45
C SER A 4 -18.07 20.88 1.22
N VAL A 5 -17.41 20.63 0.07
CA VAL A 5 -16.74 19.35 -0.18
C VAL A 5 -15.54 19.32 0.75
N LYS A 6 -15.68 18.68 1.92
CA LYS A 6 -14.54 18.35 2.77
C LYS A 6 -13.64 17.40 1.98
N THR A 7 -12.57 17.92 1.41
CA THR A 7 -11.49 17.09 0.86
C THR A 7 -10.83 16.37 2.03
N MET A 8 -11.09 15.07 2.14
CA MET A 8 -10.42 14.22 3.13
C MET A 8 -8.97 13.99 2.71
N PRO A 9 -8.02 13.99 3.65
CA PRO A 9 -6.62 13.72 3.34
C PRO A 9 -6.46 12.32 2.74
N MET A 10 -5.78 12.26 1.59
CA MET A 10 -5.51 11.04 0.84
C MET A 10 -4.03 10.68 0.92
N PHE A 11 -3.74 9.39 0.76
CA PHE A 11 -2.40 8.88 0.57
C PHE A 11 -2.24 8.34 -0.83
N LYS A 12 -1.08 8.60 -1.42
CA LYS A 12 -0.60 7.97 -2.63
C LYS A 12 0.50 7.00 -2.25
N ILE A 13 0.37 5.78 -2.74
CA ILE A 13 1.26 4.66 -2.43
C ILE A 13 1.83 4.15 -3.74
N LYS A 14 3.16 4.14 -3.85
CA LYS A 14 3.87 3.52 -4.97
C LYS A 14 4.57 2.26 -4.50
N PHE A 15 4.45 1.19 -5.26
CA PHE A 15 5.11 -0.07 -4.95
C PHE A 15 5.51 -0.83 -6.22
N LYS A 16 6.54 -1.65 -6.12
CA LYS A 16 6.99 -2.56 -7.17
C LYS A 16 6.20 -3.85 -7.11
N ASP A 17 5.77 -4.34 -8.25
CA ASP A 17 5.41 -5.74 -8.40
C ASP A 17 6.61 -6.52 -8.92
N ASP A 18 7.04 -7.50 -8.14
CA ASP A 18 8.18 -8.34 -8.49
C ASP A 18 7.85 -9.28 -9.67
N TYR A 19 6.57 -9.52 -9.94
CA TYR A 19 6.12 -10.36 -11.05
C TYR A 19 6.18 -9.60 -12.39
N GLU A 20 5.49 -8.47 -12.50
CA GLU A 20 5.45 -7.68 -13.73
C GLU A 20 6.66 -6.75 -13.89
N LYS A 21 7.48 -6.57 -12.84
CA LYS A 21 8.58 -5.58 -12.76
C LYS A 21 8.10 -4.14 -13.01
N GLU A 22 6.82 -3.88 -12.75
CA GLU A 22 6.19 -2.57 -12.90
C GLU A 22 6.07 -1.85 -11.55
N VAL A 23 5.90 -0.53 -11.60
CA VAL A 23 5.61 0.30 -10.42
C VAL A 23 4.15 0.73 -10.48
N TYR A 24 3.36 0.26 -9.53
CA TYR A 24 1.97 0.65 -9.38
C TYR A 24 1.83 1.86 -8.47
N THR A 25 0.84 2.70 -8.77
CA THR A 25 0.43 3.82 -7.93
C THR A 25 -1.03 3.64 -7.55
N VAL A 26 -1.31 3.59 -6.24
CA VAL A 26 -2.67 3.53 -5.71
C VAL A 26 -2.94 4.68 -4.76
N TYR A 27 -4.22 5.00 -4.58
CA TYR A 27 -4.67 6.04 -3.67
C TYR A 27 -5.63 5.46 -2.63
N CYS A 28 -5.56 5.95 -1.41
CA CYS A 28 -6.51 5.57 -0.34
C CYS A 28 -6.77 6.76 0.59
N GLN A 29 -7.87 6.70 1.36
CA GLN A 29 -8.10 7.69 2.42
C GLN A 29 -7.19 7.37 3.60
N THR A 30 -6.91 8.38 4.42
CA THR A 30 -6.08 8.23 5.63
C THR A 30 -6.56 7.07 6.54
N GLN A 31 -7.87 6.91 6.72
CA GLN A 31 -8.46 5.85 7.55
C GLN A 31 -8.33 4.44 6.95
N ASP A 32 -8.07 4.35 5.65
CA ASP A 32 -7.95 3.09 4.93
C ASP A 32 -6.49 2.62 4.83
N LEU A 33 -5.53 3.45 5.22
CA LEU A 33 -4.12 3.10 5.31
C LEU A 33 -3.79 2.57 6.71
N ASP A 34 -3.31 1.34 6.77
CA ASP A 34 -2.91 0.68 8.01
C ASP A 34 -1.44 0.24 7.92
N LEU A 35 -0.60 0.98 8.66
CA LEU A 35 0.84 0.75 8.80
C LEU A 35 1.20 0.00 10.09
N GLY A 36 0.23 -0.23 10.99
CA GLY A 36 0.46 -0.81 12.31
C GLY A 36 -0.11 -2.22 12.50
N GLY A 37 -1.03 -2.65 11.62
CA GLY A 37 -1.74 -3.92 11.73
C GLY A 37 -0.88 -5.14 11.44
N HIS A 38 0.18 -5.02 10.65
CA HIS A 38 1.09 -6.13 10.36
C HIS A 38 2.55 -5.65 10.15
N PRO A 39 3.56 -6.26 10.81
CA PRO A 39 4.94 -5.76 10.80
C PRO A 39 5.65 -5.82 9.43
N TYR A 40 5.15 -6.64 8.50
CA TYR A 40 5.75 -6.86 7.18
C TYR A 40 4.93 -6.33 6.00
N PHE A 41 3.71 -5.83 6.26
CA PHE A 41 2.80 -5.40 5.19
C PHE A 41 2.21 -4.03 5.48
N VAL A 42 2.16 -3.20 4.44
CA VAL A 42 1.28 -2.04 4.38
C VAL A 42 -0.08 -2.53 3.93
N THR A 43 -1.10 -2.31 4.75
CA THR A 43 -2.46 -2.74 4.44
C THR A 43 -3.28 -1.55 3.96
N VAL A 44 -3.92 -1.69 2.80
CA VAL A 44 -4.86 -0.72 2.25
C VAL A 44 -6.26 -1.33 2.25
N LYS A 45 -7.12 -0.87 3.15
CA LYS A 45 -8.45 -1.43 3.41
C LYS A 45 -9.50 -1.04 2.36
N LYS A 46 -9.24 0.04 1.63
CA LYS A 46 -10.09 0.52 0.55
C LYS A 46 -9.29 1.41 -0.38
N LEU A 47 -9.41 1.14 -1.68
CA LEU A 47 -8.78 1.94 -2.73
C LEU A 47 -9.74 3.04 -3.18
N ILE A 48 -9.20 4.23 -3.40
CA ILE A 48 -9.87 5.30 -4.15
C ILE A 48 -9.43 5.09 -5.60
N ASP A 49 -10.27 4.48 -6.41
CA ASP A 49 -9.91 4.22 -7.80
C ASP A 49 -10.16 5.46 -8.66
N SER A 50 -9.11 5.97 -9.30
CA SER A 50 -9.19 7.01 -10.34
C SER A 50 -8.60 6.53 -11.67
N SER A 51 -8.18 5.27 -11.78
CA SER A 51 -7.37 4.76 -12.88
C SER A 51 -8.12 3.72 -13.70
N VAL A 52 -8.19 3.93 -15.02
CA VAL A 52 -8.69 2.94 -15.99
C VAL A 52 -7.79 1.69 -16.04
N HIS A 53 -6.54 1.80 -15.56
CA HIS A 53 -5.59 0.70 -15.46
C HIS A 53 -5.48 0.20 -14.02
N SER A 54 -6.27 -0.85 -13.75
CA SER A 54 -6.16 -1.69 -12.56
C SER A 54 -5.54 -3.03 -12.97
N PRO A 55 -4.38 -3.42 -12.40
CA PRO A 55 -3.70 -4.66 -12.76
C PRO A 55 -4.58 -5.89 -12.44
N ILE A 56 -4.25 -7.04 -13.01
CA ILE A 56 -4.96 -8.30 -12.77
C ILE A 56 -4.14 -9.14 -11.79
N ILE A 57 -4.73 -9.45 -10.64
CA ILE A 57 -4.20 -10.37 -9.64
C ILE A 57 -4.71 -11.77 -9.96
N GLU A 58 -3.81 -12.74 -10.03
CA GLU A 58 -4.16 -14.15 -10.03
C GLU A 58 -4.25 -14.66 -8.59
N ILE A 59 -5.47 -14.99 -8.14
CA ILE A 59 -5.74 -15.49 -6.78
C ILE A 59 -5.44 -16.99 -6.73
N ASN A 60 -5.73 -17.69 -7.82
CA ASN A 60 -5.41 -19.10 -8.07
C ASN A 60 -5.51 -19.37 -9.58
N ASN A 61 -5.15 -20.58 -10.01
CA ASN A 61 -5.15 -20.99 -11.43
C ASN A 61 -6.52 -20.83 -12.15
N LYS A 62 -7.62 -20.58 -11.42
CA LYS A 62 -8.97 -20.43 -11.97
C LYS A 62 -9.57 -19.04 -11.75
N GLU A 63 -8.96 -18.21 -10.91
CA GLU A 63 -9.54 -16.94 -10.47
C GLU A 63 -8.55 -15.79 -10.64
N LYS A 64 -8.93 -14.86 -11.51
CA LYS A 64 -8.25 -13.60 -11.74
C LYS A 64 -9.17 -12.46 -11.35
N LYS A 65 -8.69 -11.51 -10.54
CA LYS A 65 -9.44 -10.31 -10.15
C LYS A 65 -8.63 -9.07 -10.48
N ARG A 66 -9.30 -7.96 -10.80
CA ARG A 66 -8.58 -6.69 -10.87
C ARG A 66 -8.31 -6.19 -9.46
N PHE A 67 -7.21 -5.46 -9.27
CA PHE A 67 -6.88 -4.82 -7.99
C PHE A 67 -8.07 -4.01 -7.44
N ARG A 68 -8.79 -3.29 -8.30
CA ARG A 68 -9.95 -2.47 -7.91
C ARG A 68 -11.12 -3.29 -7.36
N ASP A 69 -11.21 -4.56 -7.74
CA ASP A 69 -12.27 -5.47 -7.31
C ASP A 69 -11.91 -6.16 -5.98
N THR A 70 -10.69 -5.93 -5.47
CA THR A 70 -10.26 -6.47 -4.17
C THR A 70 -10.69 -5.55 -3.03
N LYS A 71 -11.15 -6.15 -1.94
CA LYS A 71 -11.58 -5.40 -0.76
C LYS A 71 -10.41 -4.70 -0.09
N SER A 72 -9.27 -5.36 0.01
CA SER A 72 -8.08 -4.83 0.65
C SER A 72 -6.82 -5.33 -0.04
N LEU A 73 -5.78 -4.52 -0.02
CA LEU A 73 -4.47 -4.83 -0.57
C LEU A 73 -3.44 -4.95 0.56
N LEU A 74 -2.65 -6.02 0.54
CA LEU A 74 -1.51 -6.23 1.42
C LEU A 74 -0.26 -6.08 0.58
N ILE A 75 0.47 -4.99 0.78
CA ILE A 75 1.69 -4.70 0.03
C ILE A 75 2.87 -5.01 0.94
N PRO A 76 3.79 -5.92 0.55
CA PRO A 76 4.99 -6.15 1.33
C PRO A 76 5.79 -4.85 1.50
N ILE A 77 6.26 -4.57 2.72
CA ILE A 77 6.96 -3.31 3.00
C ILE A 77 8.20 -3.15 2.11
N GLN A 78 8.90 -4.24 1.79
CA GLN A 78 10.07 -4.20 0.91
C GLN A 78 9.75 -3.80 -0.54
N ASN A 79 8.49 -3.93 -0.96
CA ASN A 79 8.04 -3.55 -2.29
C ASN A 79 7.58 -2.08 -2.33
N ILE A 80 7.37 -1.45 -1.18
CA ILE A 80 6.97 -0.04 -1.09
C ILE A 80 8.11 0.84 -1.56
N VAL A 81 7.81 1.68 -2.55
CA VAL A 81 8.72 2.72 -3.06
C VAL A 81 8.44 4.05 -2.38
N LEU A 82 7.16 4.40 -2.18
CA LEU A 82 6.76 5.68 -1.62
C LEU A 82 5.39 5.56 -0.96
N ILE A 83 5.26 6.19 0.21
CA ILE A 83 3.95 6.52 0.80
C ILE A 83 3.99 8.02 1.06
N GLU A 84 3.15 8.76 0.35
CA GLU A 84 3.06 10.21 0.49
C GLU A 84 1.62 10.62 0.80
N GLN A 85 1.45 11.49 1.80
CA GLN A 85 0.17 12.14 2.01
C GLN A 85 0.00 13.19 0.91
N VAL A 86 -1.04 13.03 0.09
CA VAL A 86 -1.43 14.02 -0.92
C VAL A 86 -2.12 15.15 -0.18
N ALA A 87 -1.38 16.20 0.11
CA ALA A 87 -1.89 17.42 0.71
C ALA A 87 -2.24 18.45 -0.38
N ASP A 88 -3.29 19.23 -0.14
CA ASP A 88 -3.21 20.64 -0.50
C ASP A 88 -2.04 21.24 0.32
N GLU A 89 -0.96 21.57 -0.38
CA GLU A 89 0.21 22.39 0.02
C GLU A 89 1.22 21.93 1.10
N LYS A 90 1.06 20.84 1.86
CA LYS A 90 2.11 20.41 2.83
C LYS A 90 2.36 18.90 2.83
N SER A 91 3.02 18.40 1.79
CA SER A 91 3.51 17.02 1.71
C SER A 91 4.44 16.71 2.88
N ARG A 92 4.05 15.75 3.73
CA ARG A 92 4.94 15.13 4.72
C ARG A 92 5.35 13.76 4.17
N ILE A 93 6.65 13.57 3.96
CA ILE A 93 7.21 12.24 3.72
C ILE A 93 7.13 11.49 5.06
N VAL A 94 6.43 10.36 5.09
CA VAL A 94 6.40 9.51 6.28
C VAL A 94 7.58 8.55 6.18
N GLU A 95 8.63 8.79 6.99
CA GLU A 95 9.69 7.81 7.15
C GLU A 95 9.14 6.58 7.89
N VAL A 96 9.09 5.46 7.19
CA VAL A 96 8.74 4.17 7.80
C VAL A 96 9.98 3.66 8.52
N LYS A 97 10.01 3.82 9.86
CA LYS A 97 11.01 3.15 10.70
C LYS A 97 10.62 1.69 10.84
N VAL A 98 11.17 0.83 9.99
CA VAL A 98 11.04 -0.63 10.16
C VAL A 98 12.08 -1.04 11.23
N PRO A 99 11.66 -1.58 12.38
CA PRO A 99 12.60 -2.18 13.30
C PRO A 99 13.22 -3.41 12.63
N LEU A 100 14.48 -3.27 12.17
CA LEU A 100 15.29 -4.42 11.79
C LEU A 100 15.66 -5.16 13.07
N SER A 101 14.86 -6.14 13.46
CA SER A 101 15.28 -7.10 14.48
C SER A 101 16.52 -7.83 13.94
N PRO A 102 17.64 -7.87 14.70
CA PRO A 102 18.83 -8.57 14.25
C PRO A 102 18.49 -10.05 14.06
N PHE A 103 18.89 -10.61 12.92
CA PHE A 103 18.86 -12.05 12.67
C PHE A 103 19.68 -12.73 13.78
N VAL A 104 18.99 -13.35 14.74
CA VAL A 104 19.64 -14.23 15.70
C VAL A 104 20.06 -15.47 14.91
N LYS A 105 21.34 -15.53 14.54
CA LYS A 105 21.95 -16.76 14.04
C LYS A 105 21.82 -17.81 15.14
N THR A 106 20.86 -18.71 15.00
CA THR A 106 20.81 -19.94 15.80
C THR A 106 22.00 -20.79 15.40
N THR A 107 23.13 -20.57 16.07
CA THR A 107 24.21 -21.56 16.07
C THR A 107 23.69 -22.74 16.88
N ARG A 108 23.17 -23.75 16.19
CA ARG A 108 23.06 -25.08 16.79
C ARG A 108 24.49 -25.59 16.92
N SER A 109 25.02 -25.53 18.13
CA SER A 109 26.23 -26.29 18.48
C SER A 109 25.93 -27.79 18.39
N PRO A 110 26.90 -28.59 17.93
CA PRO A 110 26.76 -30.03 17.64
C PRO A 110 26.47 -30.87 18.87
#